data_AF-A0A139LU12-F1
#
_entry.id   AF-A0A139LU12-F1
#
_cell.length_a   1.000
_cell.length_b   1.000
_cell.length_c   1.000
_cell.angle_alpha   90.00
_cell.angle_beta   90.00
_cell.angle_gamma   90.00
#
_symmetry.space_group_name_H-M   'P 1'
#
loop_
_entity.id
_entity.type
_entity.pdbx_description
1 polymer ?
#
loop_
_entity_poly.entity_id
_entity_poly.type
_entity_poly.pdbx_seq_one_letter_code
_entity_poly.pdbx_strand_id
1 'polypeptide(L)'
;MQNELIIVSEYCRKCHIEPSFIDLLQEGGLIEVMTEGGERYLTFTQLPDVERYSRMYYDLSINIEGIDAIHHLLQRMEEMQNELHELRSQLRLFR
;
A
#
# COMPACT_ATOMS: atom_id res chain seq x y z
N MET A 1 -18.55 0.32 -9.89
CA MET A 1 -17.43 1.07 -9.29
C MET A 1 -16.41 1.21 -10.40
N GLN A 2 -16.10 2.44 -10.84
CA GLN A 2 -15.06 2.66 -11.86
C GLN A 2 -13.71 2.39 -11.20
N ASN A 3 -13.05 1.28 -11.55
CA ASN A 3 -11.64 1.12 -11.24
C ASN A 3 -10.89 2.10 -12.14
N GLU A 4 -10.66 3.30 -11.64
CA GLU A 4 -9.78 4.26 -12.29
C GLU A 4 -8.37 3.65 -12.29
N LEU A 5 -7.92 3.28 -13.48
CA LEU A 5 -6.59 2.74 -13.72
C LEU A 5 -5.62 3.87 -13.99
N ILE A 6 -4.45 3.78 -13.39
CA ILE A 6 -3.39 4.77 -13.49
C ILE A 6 -2.22 4.10 -14.16
N ILE A 7 -1.73 4.70 -15.24
CA ILE A 7 -0.57 4.19 -15.95
C ILE A 7 0.67 4.41 -15.07
N VAL A 8 1.38 3.33 -14.77
CA VAL A 8 2.59 3.34 -13.93
C VAL A 8 3.63 4.28 -14.49
N SER A 9 3.83 4.30 -15.82
CA SER A 9 4.81 5.19 -16.46
C SER A 9 4.48 6.67 -16.27
N GLU A 10 3.19 7.04 -16.31
CA GLU A 10 2.75 8.40 -16.05
C GLU A 10 2.90 8.78 -14.57
N TYR A 11 2.56 7.87 -13.66
CA TYR A 11 2.75 8.04 -12.23
C TYR A 11 4.23 8.25 -11.88
N CYS A 12 5.11 7.37 -12.37
CA CYS A 12 6.55 7.48 -12.17
C CYS A 12 7.09 8.83 -12.63
N ARG A 13 6.63 9.30 -13.80
CA ARG A 13 7.01 10.60 -14.35
C ARG A 13 6.54 11.78 -13.48
N LYS A 14 5.31 11.73 -12.95
CA LYS A 14 4.74 12.81 -12.11
C LYS A 14 5.40 12.87 -10.73
N CYS A 15 5.69 11.71 -10.15
CA CYS A 15 6.23 11.61 -8.80
C CYS A 15 7.76 11.56 -8.76
N HIS A 16 8.43 11.60 -9.92
CA HIS A 16 9.88 11.49 -10.05
C HIS A 16 10.47 10.26 -9.36
N ILE A 17 9.74 9.14 -9.41
CA ILE A 17 10.18 7.86 -8.87
C ILE A 17 10.64 6.94 -10.01
N GLU A 18 11.57 6.04 -9.71
CA GLU A 18 12.04 5.07 -10.69
C GLU A 18 11.02 3.94 -10.90
N PRO A 19 10.81 3.45 -12.14
CA PRO A 19 9.93 2.30 -12.37
C PRO A 19 10.38 1.03 -11.63
N SER A 20 11.68 0.88 -11.38
CA SER A 20 12.26 -0.18 -10.57
C SER A 20 11.69 -0.21 -9.15
N PHE A 21 11.33 0.94 -8.59
CA PHE A 21 10.71 1.01 -7.27
C PHE A 21 9.32 0.36 -7.26
N ILE A 22 8.55 0.52 -8.33
CA ILE A 22 7.24 -0.12 -8.47
C ILE A 22 7.40 -1.65 -8.59
N ASP A 23 8.43 -2.10 -9.32
CA ASP A 23 8.75 -3.52 -9.41
C ASP A 23 9.12 -4.10 -8.04
N LEU A 24 9.93 -3.39 -7.25
CA LEU A 24 10.28 -3.79 -5.89
C LEU A 24 9.06 -3.88 -4.95
N LEU A 25 8.15 -2.90 -5.02
CA LEU A 25 6.92 -2.93 -4.23
C LEU A 25 6.02 -4.12 -4.63
N GLN A 26 5.94 -4.42 -5.92
CA GLN A 26 5.18 -5.55 -6.43
C GLN A 26 5.80 -6.89 -6.01
N GLU A 27 7.13 -7.02 -6.08
CA GLU A 27 7.86 -8.20 -5.62
C GLU A 27 7.70 -8.43 -4.11
N GLY A 28 7.65 -7.35 -3.33
CA GLY A 28 7.34 -7.38 -1.90
C GLY A 28 5.88 -7.69 -1.58
N GLY A 29 4.99 -7.80 -2.58
CA GLY A 29 3.56 -8.01 -2.37
C GLY A 29 2.83 -6.81 -1.74
N LEU A 30 3.46 -5.65 -1.71
CA LEU A 30 2.92 -4.42 -1.11
C LEU A 30 1.87 -3.75 -2.02
N ILE A 31 1.95 -4.01 -3.32
CA ILE A 31 1.05 -3.48 -4.35
C ILE A 31 0.78 -4.53 -5.44
N GLU A 32 -0.32 -4.36 -6.15
CA GLU A 32 -0.70 -5.12 -7.33
C GLU A 32 -0.65 -4.24 -8.58
N VAL A 33 0.09 -4.70 -9.58
CA VAL A 33 0.19 -4.05 -10.89
C VAL A 33 -0.47 -4.94 -11.95
N MET A 34 -1.43 -4.38 -12.67
CA MET A 34 -2.06 -5.04 -13.80
C MET A 34 -1.26 -4.76 -15.08
N THR A 35 -1.04 -5.75 -15.93
CA THR A 35 -0.38 -5.55 -17.22
C THR A 35 -1.35 -5.88 -18.35
N GLU A 36 -1.71 -4.87 -19.15
CA GLU A 36 -2.56 -5.03 -20.33
C GLU A 36 -1.88 -4.39 -21.55
N GLY A 37 -1.77 -5.14 -22.65
CA GLY A 37 -1.20 -4.60 -23.90
C GLY A 37 0.27 -4.15 -23.82
N GLY A 38 1.01 -4.58 -22.79
CA GLY A 38 2.40 -4.16 -22.55
C GLY A 38 2.53 -2.91 -21.66
N GLU A 39 1.42 -2.30 -21.26
CA GLU A 39 1.38 -1.20 -20.31
C GLU A 39 1.05 -1.70 -18.90
N ARG A 40 1.66 -1.06 -17.91
CA ARG A 40 1.48 -1.37 -16.48
C ARG A 40 0.50 -0.38 -15.85
N TYR A 41 -0.45 -0.89 -15.09
CA TYR A 41 -1.53 -0.12 -14.48
C TYR A 41 -1.61 -0.38 -12.96
N LEU A 42 -1.83 0.69 -12.21
CA LEU A 42 -2.18 0.68 -10.79
C LEU A 42 -3.65 1.06 -10.64
N THR A 43 -4.31 0.54 -9.63
CA THR A 43 -5.65 1.04 -9.27
C THR A 43 -5.52 2.33 -8.46
N PHE A 44 -6.45 3.26 -8.64
CA PHE A 44 -6.49 4.50 -7.86
C PHE A 44 -6.49 4.25 -6.35
N THR A 45 -7.11 3.16 -5.90
CA THR A 45 -7.16 2.77 -4.48
C THR A 45 -5.79 2.50 -3.86
N GLN A 46 -4.80 2.12 -4.66
CA GLN A 46 -3.45 1.82 -4.19
C GLN A 46 -2.54 3.05 -4.16
N LEU A 47 -2.92 4.16 -4.79
CA LEU A 47 -2.09 5.38 -4.81
C LEU A 47 -1.68 5.86 -3.42
N PRO A 48 -2.57 5.94 -2.41
CA PRO A 48 -2.19 6.42 -1.08
C PRO A 48 -1.11 5.54 -0.44
N ASP A 49 -1.16 4.23 -0.68
CA ASP A 49 -0.18 3.28 -0.17
C ASP A 49 1.15 3.42 -0.90
N VAL A 50 1.14 3.52 -2.24
CA VAL A 50 2.35 3.76 -3.04
C VAL A 50 3.04 5.06 -2.62
N GLU A 51 2.29 6.14 -2.39
CA GLU A 51 2.82 7.41 -1.88
C GLU A 51 3.42 7.27 -0.48
N ARG A 52 2.79 6.46 0.39
CA ARG A 52 3.29 6.19 1.74
C ARG A 52 4.61 5.42 1.68
N TYR A 53 4.68 4.38 0.86
CA TYR A 53 5.89 3.58 0.67
C TYR A 53 7.00 4.41 0.01
N SER A 54 6.65 5.26 -0.96
CA SER A 54 7.58 6.19 -1.59
C SER A 54 8.24 7.10 -0.55
N ARG A 55 7.45 7.70 0.35
CA ARG A 55 8.01 8.50 1.45
C ARG A 55 8.89 7.70 2.40
N MET A 56 8.50 6.46 2.74
CA MET A 56 9.36 5.59 3.57
C MET A 56 10.70 5.30 2.90
N TYR A 57 10.68 5.03 1.59
CA TYR A 57 11.88 4.68 0.84
C TYR A 57 12.79 5.88 0.57
N TYR A 58 12.23 6.94 -0.02
CA TYR A 58 13.01 8.10 -0.46
C TYR A 58 13.28 9.11 0.67
N ASP A 59 12.31 9.39 1.54
CA ASP A 59 12.48 10.41 2.59
C ASP A 59 13.09 9.82 3.87
N LEU A 60 12.65 8.62 4.27
CA LEU A 60 13.10 7.97 5.51
C LEU A 60 14.24 6.99 5.30
N SER A 61 14.66 6.74 4.05
CA SER A 61 15.72 5.79 3.69
C SER A 61 15.48 4.37 4.24
N ILE A 62 14.22 3.95 4.31
CA ILE A 62 13.82 2.60 4.72
C ILE A 62 13.83 1.72 3.47
N ASN A 63 14.54 0.60 3.52
CA ASN A 63 14.56 -0.36 2.42
C ASN A 63 13.21 -1.09 2.26
N ILE A 64 13.05 -1.82 1.16
CA ILE A 64 11.80 -2.53 0.84
C ILE A 64 11.45 -3.56 1.90
N GLU A 65 12.43 -4.30 2.42
CA GLU A 65 12.21 -5.28 3.49
C GLU A 65 11.76 -4.60 4.80
N GLY A 66 12.26 -3.39 5.07
CA GLY A 66 11.81 -2.59 6.20
C GLY A 66 10.38 -2.09 6.01
N ILE A 67 10.01 -1.68 4.80
CA ILE A 67 8.64 -1.29 4.45
C ILE A 67 7.69 -2.47 4.60
N ASP A 68 8.06 -3.66 4.12
CA ASP A 68 7.28 -4.89 4.26
C ASP A 68 7.06 -5.26 5.74
N ALA A 69 8.12 -5.24 6.54
CA ALA A 69 8.01 -5.49 7.97
C ALA A 69 7.07 -4.48 8.67
N ILE A 70 7.17 -3.19 8.31
CA ILE A 70 6.29 -2.15 8.85
C ILE A 70 4.84 -2.38 8.41
N HIS A 71 4.60 -2.72 7.14
CA HIS A 71 3.27 -3.01 6.62
C HIS A 71 2.60 -4.14 7.39
N HIS A 72 3.29 -5.28 7.52
CA HIS A 72 2.80 -6.43 8.28
C HIS A 72 2.52 -6.10 9.76
N LEU A 73 3.37 -5.31 10.40
CA LEU A 73 3.17 -4.88 11.79
C LEU A 73 1.94 -3.97 11.94
N LEU A 74 1.76 -3.03 11.01
CA LEU A 74 0.61 -2.12 11.00
C LEU A 74 -0.70 -2.88 10.78
N GLN A 75 -0.72 -3.83 9.85
CA GLN A 75 -1.90 -4.67 9.60
C GLN A 75 -2.28 -5.44 10.85
N ARG A 76 -1.31 -6.07 11.52
CA ARG A 76 -1.56 -6.79 12.77
C ARG A 76 -2.06 -5.87 13.88
N MET A 77 -1.56 -4.64 13.95
CA MET A 77 -2.06 -3.64 14.91
C MET A 77 -3.52 -3.26 14.63
N GLU A 78 -3.89 -3.09 13.36
CA GLU A 78 -5.26 -2.78 12.96
C GLU A 78 -6.22 -3.93 13.29
N GLU A 79 -5.82 -5.18 13.00
CA GLU A 79 -6.58 -6.38 13.37
C GLU A 79 -6.81 -6.44 14.89
N MET A 80 -5.78 -6.24 15.71
CA MET A 80 -5.91 -6.21 17.17
C MET A 80 -6.81 -5.04 17.66
N GLN A 81 -6.72 -3.87 17.02
CA GLN A 81 -7.58 -2.74 17.36
C GLN A 81 -9.05 -3.01 17.05
N ASN A 82 -9.33 -3.69 15.94
CA ASN A 82 -10.66 -4.11 15.55
C ASN A 82 -11.23 -5.12 16.54
N GLU A 83 -10.47 -6.15 16.92
CA GLU A 83 -10.90 -7.12 17.95
C GLU A 83 -11.22 -6.43 19.29
N LEU A 84 -10.36 -5.51 19.74
CA LEU A 84 -10.61 -4.74 20.96
C LEU A 84 -11.86 -3.86 20.84
N HIS A 85 -12.13 -3.30 19.67
CA HIS A 85 -13.33 -2.50 19.43
C HIS A 85 -14.58 -3.37 19.51
N GLU A 86 -14.57 -4.54 18.87
CA GLU A 86 -15.68 -5.50 18.91
C GLU A 86 -15.97 -5.98 20.33
N LEU A 87 -14.93 -6.39 21.07
CA LEU A 87 -15.06 -6.81 22.47
C LEU A 87 -15.63 -5.68 23.34
N ARG A 88 -15.16 -4.44 23.16
CA ARG A 88 -15.71 -3.27 23.88
C ARG A 88 -17.16 -2.99 23.51
N SER A 89 -17.54 -3.18 22.25
CA SER A 89 -18.91 -3.02 21.78
C SER A 89 -19.83 -4.05 22.43
N GLN A 90 -19.44 -5.33 22.45
CA GLN A 90 -20.19 -6.40 23.10
C GLN A 90 -20.38 -6.15 24.59
N LEU A 91 -19.33 -5.73 25.30
CA LEU A 91 -19.42 -5.39 26.73
C LEU A 91 -20.39 -4.23 27.02
N ARG A 92 -20.59 -3.30 26.07
CA ARG A 92 -21.59 -2.23 26.21
C ARG A 92 -23.02 -2.73 26.08
N LEU A 93 -23.26 -3.84 25.37
CA LEU A 93 -24.60 -4.42 25.21
C LEU A 93 -25.08 -5.16 26.48
N PHE A 94 -24.14 -5.60 27.33
CA PHE A 94 -24.43 -6.25 28.61
C PHE A 94 -24.56 -5.27 29.80
N ARG A 95 -24.36 -3.96 29.56
CA ARG A 95 -24.53 -2.89 30.55
C ARG A 95 -25.82 -2.12 30.26
#